data_AF-X0ZGT9-F1
#
_entry.id   AF-X0ZGT9-F1
#
_cell.length_a   1.000
_cell.length_b   1.000
_cell.length_c   1.000
_cell.angle_alpha   90.00
_cell.angle_beta   90.00
_cell.angle_gamma   90.00
#
_symmetry.space_group_name_H-M   'P 1'
#
loop_
_entity.id
_entity.type
_entity.pdbx_description
1 polymer ?
#
loop_
_entity_poly.entity_id
_entity_poly.type
_entity_poly.pdbx_seq_one_letter_code
_entity_poly.pdbx_strand_id
1 'polypeptide(L)'
;MKKSSRGAVANRRLPHPVSIKRFLDDPNFLGDGSRWPEIRAEAIRIVERDPTEIALAWGTGAGKTALGADLFCYYAHKILPDIATGKFFDGYGLRGDKPVFFFCLATRTQQARDNFFAEVRGRIDYSPWFQEHFPPDEHIASRIIFTRPEKQGAKWVNERLPLIIEPQGCSTRGPLAYDTYCCAIDEAG
;
A
#
# COMPACT_ATOMS: atom_id res chain seq x y z
N MET A 1 -30.29 -6.50 13.28
CA MET A 1 -28.96 -5.94 12.94
C MET A 1 -28.55 -4.96 14.01
N LYS A 2 -27.54 -5.27 14.82
CA LYS A 2 -27.03 -4.35 15.85
C LYS A 2 -26.26 -3.23 15.15
N LYS A 3 -26.75 -1.99 15.24
CA LYS A 3 -25.96 -0.80 14.87
C LYS A 3 -24.75 -0.77 15.80
N SER A 4 -23.57 -1.07 15.28
CA SER A 4 -22.31 -0.89 15.98
C SER A 4 -22.18 0.60 16.31
N SER A 5 -22.31 0.94 17.59
CA SER A 5 -22.06 2.27 18.11
C SER A 5 -20.56 2.52 18.04
N ARG A 6 -20.08 3.05 16.90
CA ARG A 6 -18.75 3.64 16.81
C ARG A 6 -18.72 4.80 17.80
N GLY A 7 -18.01 4.61 18.91
CA GLY A 7 -17.77 5.65 19.91
C GLY A 7 -17.16 6.89 19.25
N ALA A 8 -17.43 8.05 19.83
CA ALA A 8 -16.91 9.33 19.35
C ALA A 8 -15.37 9.28 19.27
N VAL A 9 -14.88 9.08 18.05
CA VAL A 9 -13.46 9.05 17.70
C VAL A 9 -12.87 10.42 18.04
N ALA A 10 -11.80 10.45 18.82
CA ALA A 10 -11.04 11.68 19.05
C ALA A 10 -10.71 12.33 17.70
N ASN A 11 -11.01 13.62 17.56
CA ASN A 11 -11.00 14.43 16.34
C ASN A 11 -9.59 14.65 15.75
N ARG A 12 -8.74 13.62 15.64
CA ARG A 12 -7.49 13.69 14.88
C ARG A 12 -7.89 13.70 13.41
N ARG A 13 -7.82 14.87 12.77
CA ARG A 13 -8.02 15.02 11.33
C ARG A 13 -7.04 14.06 10.64
N LEU A 14 -7.57 13.10 9.88
CA LEU A 14 -6.72 12.17 9.13
C LEU A 14 -5.87 12.96 8.13
N PRO A 15 -4.61 12.54 7.90
CA PRO A 15 -3.75 13.21 6.95
C PRO A 15 -4.37 13.16 5.55
N HIS A 16 -4.35 14.29 4.85
CA HIS A 16 -4.70 14.31 3.43
C HIS A 16 -3.52 13.81 2.60
N PRO A 17 -3.76 12.95 1.59
CA PRO A 17 -2.71 12.53 0.69
C PRO A 17 -2.03 13.72 0.01
N VAL A 18 -0.69 13.69 -0.04
CA VAL A 18 0.12 14.63 -0.84
C VAL A 18 0.30 14.15 -2.28
N SER A 19 0.80 15.04 -3.15
CA SER A 19 1.21 14.67 -4.52
C SER A 19 2.34 13.64 -4.52
N ILE A 20 2.44 12.82 -5.56
CA ILE A 20 3.52 11.83 -5.71
C ILE A 20 4.91 12.48 -5.62
N LYS A 21 5.09 13.66 -6.22
CA LYS A 21 6.34 14.40 -6.12
C LYS A 21 6.72 14.67 -4.67
N ARG A 22 5.80 15.22 -3.88
CA ARG A 22 6.05 15.48 -2.46
C ARG A 22 6.26 14.18 -1.68
N PHE A 23 5.45 13.15 -1.95
CA PHE A 23 5.57 11.85 -1.29
C PHE A 23 6.97 11.23 -1.46
N LEU A 24 7.57 11.36 -2.65
CA LEU A 24 8.90 10.84 -2.96
C LEU A 24 10.06 11.75 -2.54
N ASP A 25 9.81 13.06 -2.34
CA ASP A 25 10.86 14.04 -2.03
C ASP A 25 10.96 14.39 -0.54
N ASP A 26 9.85 14.36 0.18
CA ASP A 26 9.75 14.84 1.57
C ASP A 26 10.11 13.71 2.55
N PRO A 27 11.11 13.90 3.44
CA PRO A 27 11.57 12.87 4.36
C PRO A 27 10.55 12.48 5.43
N ASN A 28 9.48 13.26 5.60
CA ASN A 28 8.35 12.85 6.44
C ASN A 28 7.50 11.76 5.79
N PHE A 29 7.66 11.52 4.49
CA PHE A 29 6.94 10.51 3.71
C PHE A 29 7.89 9.38 3.31
N LEU A 30 8.22 9.26 2.03
CA LEU A 30 9.11 8.22 1.50
C LEU A 30 10.46 8.79 1.06
N GLY A 31 10.66 10.11 1.17
CA GLY A 31 11.86 10.79 0.69
C GLY A 31 13.11 10.40 1.45
N ASP A 32 14.01 9.68 0.79
CA ASP A 32 15.30 9.23 1.34
C ASP A 32 16.50 9.81 0.58
N GLY A 33 16.23 10.58 -0.48
CA GLY A 33 17.26 11.17 -1.36
C GLY A 33 18.04 10.16 -2.20
N SER A 34 17.73 8.86 -2.14
CA SER A 34 18.54 7.80 -2.75
C SER A 34 18.06 7.40 -4.16
N ARG A 35 16.86 7.81 -4.54
CA ARG A 35 16.20 7.38 -5.77
C ARG A 35 16.88 7.93 -7.02
N TRP A 36 17.01 7.06 -8.01
CA TRP A 36 17.48 7.46 -9.33
C TRP A 36 16.48 8.44 -9.97
N PRO A 37 16.94 9.56 -10.55
CA PRO A 37 16.06 10.57 -11.12
C PRO A 37 15.05 10.03 -12.14
N GLU A 38 15.46 9.04 -12.94
CA GLU A 38 14.64 8.43 -13.99
C GLU A 38 13.49 7.60 -13.41
N ILE A 39 13.75 6.82 -12.36
CA ILE A 39 12.72 6.03 -11.65
C ILE A 39 11.69 6.97 -11.02
N ARG A 40 12.17 8.04 -10.39
CA ARG A 40 11.33 9.07 -9.81
C ARG A 40 10.47 9.79 -10.87
N ALA A 41 11.08 10.19 -11.98
CA ALA A 41 10.36 10.85 -13.07
C ALA A 41 9.28 9.95 -13.67
N GLU A 42 9.59 8.65 -13.82
CA GLU A 42 8.63 7.67 -14.32
C GLU A 42 7.48 7.44 -13.34
N ALA A 43 7.75 7.33 -12.03
CA ALA A 43 6.71 7.20 -11.01
C ALA A 43 5.74 8.40 -11.04
N ILE A 44 6.28 9.61 -11.16
CA ILE A 44 5.48 10.85 -11.29
C ILE A 44 4.63 10.79 -12.57
N ARG A 45 5.25 10.47 -13.72
CA ARG A 45 4.56 10.38 -15.02
C ARG A 45 3.41 9.38 -15.00
N ILE A 46 3.63 8.22 -14.36
CA ILE A 46 2.63 7.18 -14.22
C ILE A 46 1.43 7.69 -13.42
N VAL A 47 1.68 8.22 -12.21
CA VAL A 47 0.61 8.67 -11.32
C VAL A 47 -0.19 9.83 -11.92
N GLU A 48 0.48 10.77 -12.59
CA GLU A 48 -0.19 11.93 -13.21
C GLU A 48 -1.07 11.52 -14.39
N ARG A 49 -0.76 10.41 -15.06
CA ARG A 49 -1.60 9.85 -16.13
C ARG A 49 -2.75 8.99 -15.61
N ASP A 50 -2.67 8.55 -14.36
CA ASP A 50 -3.66 7.70 -13.68
C ASP A 50 -4.14 6.50 -14.53
N PRO A 51 -3.21 5.70 -15.11
CA PRO A 51 -3.61 4.58 -15.96
C PRO A 51 -4.20 3.45 -15.12
N THR A 52 -5.14 2.70 -15.71
CA THR A 52 -5.66 1.47 -15.11
C THR A 52 -4.67 0.31 -15.19
N GLU A 53 -3.81 0.30 -16.22
CA GLU A 53 -2.84 -0.76 -16.48
C GLU A 53 -1.51 -0.18 -16.99
N ILE A 54 -0.40 -0.83 -16.60
CA ILE A 54 0.96 -0.41 -16.98
C ILE A 54 1.75 -1.65 -17.36
N ALA A 55 2.37 -1.62 -18.54
CA ALA A 55 3.35 -2.61 -18.97
C ALA A 55 4.74 -1.98 -19.05
N LEU A 56 5.70 -2.53 -18.30
CA LEU A 56 7.08 -2.02 -18.23
C LEU A 56 8.03 -2.98 -18.97
N ALA A 57 8.43 -2.62 -20.19
CA ALA A 57 9.39 -3.39 -20.98
C ALA A 57 10.84 -2.95 -20.70
N TRP A 58 11.35 -3.21 -19.49
CA TRP A 58 12.69 -2.77 -19.08
C TRP A 58 13.63 -3.93 -18.80
N GLY A 59 14.94 -3.70 -18.98
CA GLY A 59 15.97 -4.70 -18.69
C GLY A 59 16.11 -5.07 -17.20
N THR A 60 16.84 -6.15 -16.93
CA THR A 60 17.23 -6.54 -15.56
C THR A 60 18.10 -5.47 -14.93
N GLY A 61 17.86 -5.15 -13.65
CA GLY A 61 18.58 -4.08 -12.95
C GLY A 61 18.15 -2.66 -13.29
N ALA A 62 17.19 -2.46 -14.20
CA ALA A 62 16.70 -1.13 -14.59
C ALA A 62 15.78 -0.45 -13.54
N GLY A 63 15.69 -0.98 -12.31
CA GLY A 63 14.91 -0.38 -11.23
C GLY A 63 13.40 -0.63 -11.29
N LYS A 64 12.91 -1.64 -12.04
CA LYS A 64 11.47 -1.99 -12.09
C LYS A 64 10.87 -2.25 -10.71
N THR A 65 11.54 -3.03 -9.87
CA THR A 65 11.12 -3.35 -8.51
C THR A 65 11.03 -2.09 -7.66
N ALA A 66 12.00 -1.19 -7.79
CA ALA A 66 12.01 0.09 -7.09
C ALA A 66 10.85 1.00 -7.53
N LEU A 67 10.57 1.09 -8.84
CA LEU A 67 9.43 1.82 -9.37
C LEU A 67 8.10 1.24 -8.83
N GLY A 68 7.92 -0.07 -8.93
CA GLY A 68 6.73 -0.75 -8.43
C GLY A 68 6.51 -0.49 -6.93
N ALA A 69 7.60 -0.45 -6.15
CA ALA A 69 7.50 -0.29 -4.70
C ALA A 69 7.12 1.15 -4.34
N ASP A 70 7.60 2.15 -5.09
CA ASP A 70 7.19 3.54 -4.94
C ASP A 70 5.70 3.71 -5.25
N LEU A 71 5.22 3.08 -6.32
CA LEU A 71 3.81 3.12 -6.70
C LEU A 71 2.93 2.45 -5.63
N PHE A 72 3.31 1.26 -5.14
CA PHE A 72 2.56 0.56 -4.09
C PHE A 72 2.46 1.39 -2.81
N CYS A 73 3.59 1.94 -2.35
CA CYS A 73 3.62 2.79 -1.17
C CYS A 73 2.77 4.05 -1.39
N TYR A 74 2.87 4.69 -2.56
CA TYR A 74 2.10 5.90 -2.86
C TYR A 74 0.59 5.64 -2.90
N TYR A 75 0.15 4.56 -3.57
CA TYR A 75 -1.27 4.22 -3.63
C TYR A 75 -1.81 3.81 -2.27
N ALA A 76 -1.05 3.09 -1.44
CA ALA A 76 -1.43 2.82 -0.06
C ALA A 76 -1.62 4.11 0.73
N HIS A 77 -0.67 5.04 0.65
CA HIS A 77 -0.77 6.37 1.27
C HIS A 77 -1.99 7.16 0.76
N LYS A 78 -2.34 7.05 -0.53
CA LYS A 78 -3.51 7.71 -1.13
C LYS A 78 -4.83 7.17 -0.58
N ILE A 79 -4.98 5.85 -0.44
CA ILE A 79 -6.28 5.23 -0.13
C ILE A 79 -6.51 4.95 1.36
N LEU A 80 -5.45 4.81 2.18
CA LEU A 80 -5.59 4.49 3.60
C LEU A 80 -6.48 5.48 4.38
N PRO A 81 -6.38 6.81 4.21
CA PRO A 81 -7.29 7.76 4.85
C PRO A 81 -8.77 7.55 4.48
N ASP A 82 -9.05 7.23 3.21
CA ASP A 82 -10.41 6.99 2.74
C ASP A 82 -10.96 5.62 3.19
N ILE A 83 -10.09 4.60 3.26
CA ILE A 83 -10.42 3.30 3.85
C ILE A 83 -10.77 3.47 5.34
N ALA A 84 -9.95 4.21 6.09
CA ALA A 84 -10.15 4.43 7.52
C ALA A 84 -11.44 5.22 7.86
N THR A 85 -11.99 5.96 6.90
CA THR A 85 -13.26 6.69 7.06
C THR A 85 -14.46 5.96 6.48
N GLY A 86 -14.23 4.89 5.71
CA GLY A 86 -15.27 4.20 4.93
C GLY A 86 -15.57 4.85 3.57
N LYS A 87 -15.07 6.06 3.31
CA LYS A 87 -15.30 6.78 2.04
C LYS A 87 -14.89 5.99 0.80
N PHE A 88 -13.81 5.21 0.92
CA PHE A 88 -13.36 4.33 -0.16
C PHE A 88 -14.49 3.37 -0.56
N PHE A 89 -15.08 2.68 0.41
CA PHE A 89 -16.12 1.69 0.15
C PHE A 89 -17.41 2.32 -0.36
N ASP A 90 -17.82 3.45 0.22
CA ASP A 90 -19.00 4.19 -0.21
C ASP A 90 -18.86 4.67 -1.67
N GLY A 91 -17.67 5.18 -2.04
CA GLY A 91 -17.37 5.65 -3.38
C GLY A 91 -17.45 4.57 -4.47
N TYR A 92 -17.16 3.31 -4.11
CA TYR A 92 -17.21 2.17 -5.02
C TYR A 92 -18.45 1.28 -4.84
N GLY A 93 -19.38 1.61 -3.92
CA GLY A 93 -20.52 0.76 -3.61
C GLY A 93 -20.14 -0.60 -3.01
N LEU A 94 -18.99 -0.68 -2.35
CA LEU A 94 -18.44 -1.90 -1.75
C LEU A 94 -18.88 -2.03 -0.29
N ARG A 95 -18.87 -3.26 0.23
CA ARG A 95 -19.06 -3.48 1.67
C ARG A 95 -17.77 -3.15 2.41
N GLY A 96 -17.84 -2.35 3.48
CA GLY A 96 -16.69 -1.94 4.27
C GLY A 96 -15.98 -3.03 5.09
N ASP A 97 -16.50 -4.26 5.09
CA ASP A 97 -15.87 -5.44 5.70
C ASP A 97 -15.03 -6.26 4.71
N LYS A 98 -15.01 -5.88 3.43
CA LYS A 98 -14.26 -6.60 2.40
C LYS A 98 -12.79 -6.17 2.41
N PRO A 99 -11.85 -7.14 2.37
CA PRO A 99 -10.44 -6.84 2.22
C PRO A 99 -10.16 -6.20 0.85
N VAL A 100 -9.23 -5.26 0.82
CA VAL A 100 -8.70 -4.62 -0.40
C VAL A 100 -7.28 -5.11 -0.58
N PHE A 101 -6.97 -5.74 -1.71
CA PHE A 101 -5.68 -6.38 -1.93
C PHE A 101 -4.78 -5.64 -2.90
N PHE A 102 -3.51 -5.53 -2.49
CA PHE A 102 -2.37 -5.17 -3.33
C PHE A 102 -1.49 -6.41 -3.47
N PHE A 103 -1.41 -6.98 -4.67
CA PHE A 103 -0.66 -8.20 -4.91
C PHE A 103 0.72 -7.92 -5.47
N CYS A 104 1.75 -8.43 -4.79
CA CYS A 104 3.10 -8.53 -5.32
C CYS A 104 3.22 -9.90 -6.00
N LEU A 105 3.11 -9.96 -7.34
CA LEU A 105 3.17 -11.21 -8.10
C LEU A 105 4.56 -11.46 -8.69
N ALA A 106 5.02 -12.71 -8.61
CA ALA A 106 6.19 -13.20 -9.31
C ALA A 106 6.00 -14.66 -9.74
N THR A 107 6.94 -15.18 -10.53
CA THR A 107 6.91 -16.59 -10.98
C THR A 107 6.88 -17.59 -9.82
N ARG A 108 7.52 -17.23 -8.69
CA ARG A 108 7.54 -18.01 -7.45
C ARG A 108 7.19 -17.12 -6.28
N THR A 109 6.40 -17.62 -5.33
CA THR A 109 6.04 -16.89 -4.10
C THR A 109 7.27 -16.42 -3.33
N GLN A 110 8.32 -17.23 -3.28
CA GLN A 110 9.57 -16.87 -2.61
C GLN A 110 10.22 -15.63 -3.26
N GLN A 111 10.22 -15.55 -4.60
CA GLN A 111 10.75 -14.39 -5.32
C GLN A 111 9.89 -13.13 -5.09
N ALA A 112 8.57 -13.27 -5.11
CA ALA A 112 7.65 -12.17 -4.78
C ALA A 112 7.90 -11.65 -3.36
N ARG A 113 8.12 -12.57 -2.41
CA ARG A 113 8.39 -12.26 -1.00
C ARG A 113 9.74 -11.57 -0.80
N ASP A 114 10.80 -12.13 -1.35
CA ASP A 114 12.18 -11.71 -1.05
C ASP A 114 12.60 -10.45 -1.79
N ASN A 115 12.02 -10.19 -2.97
CA ASN A 115 12.38 -9.03 -3.79
C ASN A 115 11.35 -7.91 -3.60
N PHE A 116 10.18 -8.08 -4.22
CA PHE A 116 9.25 -6.97 -4.37
C PHE A 116 8.51 -6.63 -3.07
N PHE A 117 8.01 -7.63 -2.37
CA PHE A 117 7.34 -7.42 -1.08
C PHE A 117 8.30 -6.91 0.00
N ALA A 118 9.53 -7.45 0.07
CA ALA A 118 10.55 -6.98 1.00
C ALA A 118 10.89 -5.49 0.76
N GLU A 119 11.00 -5.07 -0.50
CA GLU A 119 11.23 -3.66 -0.86
C GLU A 119 10.07 -2.76 -0.40
N VAL A 120 8.82 -3.16 -0.68
CA VAL A 120 7.62 -2.43 -0.23
C VAL A 120 7.56 -2.34 1.29
N ARG A 121 7.80 -3.46 1.98
CA ARG A 121 7.81 -3.54 3.45
C ARG A 121 8.87 -2.62 4.04
N GLY A 122 10.10 -2.69 3.55
CA GLY A 122 11.20 -1.83 4.01
C GLY A 122 10.84 -0.35 3.89
N ARG A 123 10.31 0.08 2.74
CA ARG A 123 9.91 1.48 2.54
C ARG A 123 8.81 1.94 3.49
N ILE A 124 7.81 1.10 3.74
CA ILE A 124 6.75 1.40 4.71
C ILE A 124 7.30 1.46 6.14
N ASP A 125 8.18 0.52 6.51
CA ASP A 125 8.77 0.45 7.84
C ASP A 125 9.65 1.67 8.15
N TYR A 126 10.37 2.21 7.15
CA TYR A 126 11.22 3.40 7.29
C TYR A 126 10.48 4.74 7.10
N SER A 127 9.23 4.73 6.64
CA SER A 127 8.48 5.96 6.35
C SER A 127 7.82 6.53 7.61
N PRO A 128 8.17 7.75 8.06
CA PRO A 128 7.59 8.35 9.26
C PRO A 128 6.06 8.49 9.17
N TRP A 129 5.54 8.85 8.00
CA TRP A 129 4.10 8.99 7.79
C TRP A 129 3.33 7.69 8.05
N PHE A 130 3.82 6.55 7.55
CA PHE A 130 3.18 5.27 7.82
C PHE A 130 3.26 4.94 9.31
N GLN A 131 4.43 5.07 9.92
CA GLN A 131 4.59 4.77 11.35
C GLN A 131 3.70 5.64 12.25
N GLU A 132 3.50 6.91 11.92
CA GLU A 132 2.69 7.84 12.71
C GLU A 132 1.18 7.66 12.53
N HIS A 133 0.73 7.40 11.30
CA HIS A 133 -0.69 7.45 10.95
C HIS A 133 -1.33 6.09 10.73
N PHE A 134 -0.59 5.17 10.11
CA PHE A 134 -1.07 3.86 9.71
C PHE A 134 0.05 2.81 9.82
N PRO A 135 0.53 2.49 11.05
CA PRO A 135 1.65 1.58 11.19
C PRO A 135 1.24 0.15 10.80
N PRO A 136 2.14 -0.63 10.17
CA PRO A 136 1.93 -2.06 9.96
C PRO A 136 1.70 -2.81 11.27
N ASP A 137 0.90 -3.88 11.22
CA ASP A 137 0.75 -4.82 12.32
C ASP A 137 2.06 -5.61 12.52
N GLU A 138 2.76 -5.34 13.63
CA GLU A 138 4.04 -5.94 13.98
C GLU A 138 3.98 -7.47 14.18
N HIS A 139 2.79 -8.02 14.46
CA HIS A 139 2.62 -9.46 14.68
C HIS A 139 2.46 -10.25 13.37
N ILE A 140 2.41 -9.56 12.21
CA ILE A 140 2.18 -10.19 10.91
C ILE A 140 3.33 -9.87 9.97
N ALA A 141 4.27 -10.81 9.84
CA ALA A 141 5.41 -10.70 8.93
C ALA A 141 5.13 -11.19 7.49
N SER A 142 4.11 -12.03 7.29
CA SER A 142 3.82 -12.66 5.99
C SER A 142 3.09 -11.77 4.99
N ARG A 143 2.54 -10.63 5.45
CA ARG A 143 1.80 -9.64 4.67
C ARG A 143 1.83 -8.30 5.41
N ILE A 144 1.45 -7.21 4.74
CA ILE A 144 1.28 -5.90 5.36
C ILE A 144 -0.21 -5.70 5.61
N ILE A 145 -0.59 -5.61 6.88
CA ILE A 145 -1.90 -5.14 7.31
C ILE A 145 -1.65 -3.87 8.10
N PHE A 146 -2.28 -2.78 7.69
CA PHE A 146 -2.14 -1.50 8.37
C PHE A 146 -3.08 -1.44 9.57
N THR A 147 -2.66 -0.76 10.63
CA THR A 147 -3.47 -0.48 11.79
C THR A 147 -3.76 1.00 11.90
N ARG A 148 -4.90 1.35 12.49
CA ARG A 148 -5.23 2.71 12.88
C ARG A 148 -5.08 2.81 14.40
N PRO A 149 -4.14 3.62 14.91
CA PRO A 149 -4.05 3.89 16.33
C PRO A 149 -5.23 4.75 16.76
N GLU A 150 -6.18 4.14 17.48
CA GLU A 150 -7.34 4.81 18.05
C GLU A 150 -7.21 4.90 19.56
N LYS A 151 -7.51 6.06 20.14
CA LYS A 151 -7.54 6.21 21.59
C LYS A 151 -8.95 5.93 22.10
N GLN A 152 -9.15 4.79 22.75
CA GLN A 152 -10.40 4.44 23.42
C GLN A 152 -10.25 4.67 24.93
N GLY A 153 -10.71 5.84 25.39
CA GLY A 153 -10.53 6.29 26.77
C GLY A 153 -9.06 6.54 27.10
N ALA A 154 -8.51 5.79 28.05
CA ALA A 154 -7.09 5.87 28.45
C ALA A 154 -6.18 4.89 27.67
N LYS A 155 -6.74 3.98 26.86
CA LYS A 155 -5.99 2.94 26.15
C LYS A 155 -5.90 3.25 24.65
N TRP A 156 -4.77 2.91 24.06
CA TRP A 156 -4.61 2.85 22.62
C TRP A 156 -5.06 1.48 22.12
N VAL A 157 -5.91 1.45 21.10
CA VAL A 157 -6.40 0.26 20.42
C VAL A 157 -6.01 0.39 18.96
N ASN A 158 -5.39 -0.65 18.42
CA ASN A 158 -4.99 -0.71 17.02
C ASN A 158 -6.09 -1.44 16.23
N GLU A 159 -6.93 -0.69 15.52
CA GLU A 159 -7.92 -1.27 14.62
C GLU A 159 -7.24 -1.68 13.30
N ARG A 160 -7.37 -2.95 12.90
CA ARG A 160 -6.85 -3.40 11.59
C ARG A 160 -7.69 -2.84 10.45
N LEU A 161 -7.03 -2.23 9.48
CA LEU A 161 -7.66 -1.77 8.26
C LEU A 161 -7.74 -2.91 7.23
N PRO A 162 -8.76 -2.90 6.35
CA PRO A 162 -8.96 -3.94 5.35
C PRO A 162 -7.97 -3.91 4.19
N LEU A 163 -7.05 -2.94 4.11
CA LEU A 163 -5.99 -2.93 3.09
C LEU A 163 -4.91 -3.96 3.43
N ILE A 164 -4.65 -4.88 2.51
CA ILE A 164 -3.67 -5.95 2.63
C ILE A 164 -2.70 -5.87 1.44
N ILE A 165 -1.40 -5.80 1.73
CA ILE A 165 -0.35 -5.99 0.74
C ILE A 165 0.24 -7.39 0.95
N GLU A 166 0.23 -8.25 -0.05
CA GLU A 166 0.73 -9.62 0.09
C GLU A 166 1.54 -10.12 -1.11
N PRO A 167 2.61 -10.91 -0.86
CA PRO A 167 3.32 -11.61 -1.92
C PRO A 167 2.53 -12.84 -2.35
N GLN A 168 2.36 -13.00 -3.64
CA GLN A 168 1.73 -14.18 -4.23
C GLN A 168 2.60 -14.70 -5.37
N GLY A 169 2.70 -16.02 -5.47
CA GLY A 169 3.28 -16.66 -6.65
C GLY A 169 2.20 -16.87 -7.70
N CYS A 170 2.56 -16.76 -8.97
CA CYS A 170 1.69 -17.23 -10.04
C CYS A 170 1.62 -18.77 -9.99
N SER A 171 0.58 -19.30 -9.34
CA SER A 171 0.11 -20.65 -9.64
C SER A 171 -0.55 -20.61 -11.01
N THR A 172 -0.02 -21.34 -11.99
CA THR A 172 -0.64 -21.56 -13.31
C THR A 172 -1.99 -22.28 -13.25
N ARG A 173 -2.56 -22.51 -12.06
CA ARG A 173 -3.76 -23.35 -11.84
C ARG A 173 -4.82 -22.77 -10.90
N GLY A 174 -4.67 -21.54 -10.38
CA GLY A 174 -5.63 -20.95 -9.44
C GLY A 174 -6.31 -19.71 -10.01
N PRO A 175 -7.66 -19.63 -10.09
CA PRO A 175 -8.33 -18.36 -10.37
C PRO A 175 -8.03 -17.34 -9.24
N LEU A 176 -7.67 -16.11 -9.61
CA LEU A 176 -7.54 -14.99 -8.69
C LEU A 176 -8.93 -14.60 -8.19
N ALA A 177 -9.36 -15.16 -7.05
CA ALA A 177 -10.70 -14.98 -6.49
C ALA A 177 -10.81 -13.75 -5.56
N TYR A 178 -10.03 -12.70 -5.79
CA TYR A 178 -9.90 -11.54 -4.89
C TYR A 178 -10.24 -10.22 -5.60
N ASP A 179 -10.90 -9.32 -4.86
CA ASP A 179 -11.09 -7.92 -5.25
C ASP A 179 -9.72 -7.23 -5.29
N THR A 180 -9.13 -7.19 -6.49
CA THR A 180 -7.76 -6.75 -6.73
C THR A 180 -7.77 -5.26 -7.07
N TYR A 181 -7.08 -4.44 -6.27
CA TYR A 181 -7.01 -2.99 -6.52
C TYR A 181 -5.70 -2.58 -7.20
N CYS A 182 -4.59 -3.25 -6.85
CA CYS A 182 -3.31 -3.04 -7.49
C CYS A 182 -2.57 -4.38 -7.60
N CYS A 183 -1.97 -4.62 -8.76
CA CYS A 183 -1.17 -5.80 -9.02
C CYS A 183 0.08 -5.36 -9.77
N ALA A 184 1.24 -5.79 -9.29
CA ALA A 184 2.47 -5.69 -10.06
C ALA A 184 3.04 -7.10 -10.24
N ILE A 185 3.32 -7.42 -11.50
CA ILE A 185 3.87 -8.69 -11.93
C ILE A 185 5.32 -8.43 -12.31
N ASP A 186 6.26 -9.04 -11.58
CA ASP A 186 7.67 -9.00 -11.93
C ASP A 186 8.08 -10.33 -12.58
N GLU A 187 8.30 -10.28 -13.89
CA GLU A 187 8.87 -11.36 -14.69
C GLU A 187 10.39 -11.19 -14.76
N ALA A 188 11.08 -11.26 -13.62
CA ALA A 188 12.54 -11.39 -13.61
C ALA A 188 12.89 -12.88 -13.63
N GLY A 189 13.15 -13.41 -14.83
CA GLY A 189 13.72 -14.74 -15.07
C GLY A 189 15.14 -14.64 -15.59
#